data_AF-A0A842X8U2-F1
#
_entry.id   AF-A0A842X8U2-F1
#
_cell.length_a   1.000
_cell.length_b   1.000
_cell.length_c   1.000
_cell.angle_alpha   90.00
_cell.angle_beta   90.00
_cell.angle_gamma   90.00
#
_symmetry.space_group_name_H-M   'P 1'
#
loop_
_entity.id
_entity.type
_entity.pdbx_description
1 polymer ?
#
loop_
_entity_poly.entity_id
_entity_poly.type
_entity_poly.pdbx_seq_one_letter_code
_entity_poly.pdbx_strand_id
1 'polypeptide(L)'
;MILVWIFILTGAIWYLTFYFTYGKFLQNRVVGAEEKRLTPAHRNFDGIDYVPANKYILYGHHVGAIAGTVPIIGPTLAMAWGWLPALFWILITNAILGAVHEYLALMASVRYEGKTIATVTGNVISNRAKYIFLWFILFALILIIAAFIIFDVSIFMLRP
;
A
#
# COMPACT_ATOMS: atom_id res chain seq x y z
N MET A 1 -10.57 29.22 -0.19
CA MET A 1 -9.82 28.93 -1.43
C MET A 1 -8.30 28.97 -1.21
N ILE A 2 -7.72 30.03 -0.63
CA ILE A 2 -6.27 30.14 -0.35
C ILE A 2 -5.72 29.04 0.58
N LEU A 3 -6.42 28.73 1.68
CA LEU A 3 -5.99 27.69 2.63
C LEU A 3 -5.88 26.29 2.00
N VAL A 4 -6.75 25.98 1.04
CA VAL A 4 -6.75 24.71 0.32
C VAL A 4 -5.50 24.60 -0.56
N TRP A 5 -5.17 25.67 -1.28
CA TRP A 5 -3.94 25.72 -2.09
C TRP A 5 -2.67 25.62 -1.24
N ILE A 6 -2.63 26.31 -0.10
CA ILE A 6 -1.53 26.19 0.86
C ILE A 6 -1.38 24.73 1.29
N PHE A 7 -2.47 24.05 1.63
CA PHE A 7 -2.45 22.65 2.04
C PHE A 7 -1.96 21.69 0.92
N ILE A 8 -2.45 21.87 -0.31
CA ILE A 8 -2.01 21.05 -1.45
C ILE A 8 -0.52 21.26 -1.71
N LEU A 9 -0.04 22.51 -1.67
CA LEU A 9 1.36 22.84 -1.90
C LEU A 9 2.26 22.30 -0.78
N THR A 10 1.87 22.46 0.48
CA THR A 10 2.65 21.92 1.61
C THR A 10 2.69 20.40 1.58
N GLY A 11 1.58 19.74 1.28
CA GLY A 11 1.53 18.29 1.08
C GLY A 11 2.43 17.84 -0.08
N ALA A 12 2.36 18.51 -1.24
CA ALA A 12 3.22 18.20 -2.38
C ALA A 12 4.71 18.35 -2.05
N ILE A 13 5.10 19.44 -1.39
CA ILE A 13 6.48 19.67 -0.93
C ILE A 13 6.90 18.59 0.08
N TRP A 14 6.02 18.22 1.01
CA TRP A 14 6.27 17.17 2.00
C TRP A 14 6.55 15.82 1.32
N TYR A 15 5.68 15.36 0.42
CA TYR A 15 5.87 14.09 -0.28
C TYR A 15 7.09 14.12 -1.21
N LEU A 16 7.37 15.24 -1.87
CA LEU A 16 8.55 15.38 -2.72
C LEU A 16 9.84 15.31 -1.89
N THR A 17 9.87 16.00 -0.75
CA THR A 17 10.98 15.96 0.20
C THR A 17 11.17 14.54 0.72
N PHE A 18 10.10 13.87 1.12
CA PHE A 18 10.14 12.49 1.60
C PHE A 18 10.67 11.53 0.53
N TYR A 19 10.21 11.65 -0.72
CA TYR A 19 10.67 10.84 -1.84
C TYR A 19 12.19 10.96 -2.07
N PHE A 20 12.70 12.20 -2.13
CA PHE A 20 14.13 12.43 -2.40
C PHE A 20 15.05 12.17 -1.21
N THR A 21 14.53 12.22 0.03
CA THR A 21 15.30 11.96 1.24
C THR A 21 15.14 10.51 1.69
N TYR A 22 14.03 10.21 2.39
CA TYR A 22 13.78 8.91 2.98
C TYR A 22 13.51 7.83 1.92
N GLY A 23 12.79 8.16 0.85
CA GLY A 23 12.55 7.24 -0.26
C GLY A 23 13.84 6.77 -0.93
N LYS A 24 14.72 7.71 -1.30
CA LYS A 24 16.06 7.38 -1.83
C LYS A 24 16.95 6.66 -0.82
N PHE A 25 16.89 7.03 0.46
CA PHE A 25 17.60 6.30 1.51
C PHE A 25 17.14 4.84 1.56
N LEU A 26 15.84 4.59 1.56
CA LEU A 26 15.26 3.26 1.59
C LEU A 26 15.61 2.47 0.32
N GLN A 27 15.54 3.10 -0.85
CA GLN A 27 15.94 2.51 -2.13
C GLN A 27 17.39 2.05 -2.13
N ASN A 28 18.32 2.91 -1.69
CA ASN A 28 19.75 2.68 -1.85
C ASN A 28 20.38 1.90 -0.68
N ARG A 29 19.94 2.15 0.56
CA ARG A 29 20.59 1.61 1.76
C ARG A 29 19.88 0.42 2.38
N VAL A 30 18.56 0.33 2.24
CA VAL A 30 17.78 -0.78 2.82
C VAL A 30 17.48 -1.83 1.77
N VAL A 31 16.92 -1.41 0.65
CA VAL A 31 16.58 -2.33 -0.43
C VAL A 31 17.82 -2.61 -1.28
N GLY A 32 18.54 -1.60 -1.75
CA GLY A 32 19.56 -1.77 -2.79
C GLY A 32 18.87 -2.13 -4.11
N ALA A 33 17.94 -1.27 -4.54
CA ALA A 33 17.25 -1.43 -5.81
C ALA A 33 18.16 -1.01 -6.96
N GLU A 34 18.37 -1.91 -7.92
CA GLU A 34 19.22 -1.67 -9.09
C GLU A 34 18.38 -1.75 -10.37
N GLU A 35 18.49 -0.73 -11.23
CA GLU A 35 17.76 -0.70 -12.51
C GLU A 35 18.17 -1.84 -13.46
N LYS A 36 19.40 -2.35 -13.32
CA LYS A 36 19.92 -3.45 -14.14
C LYS A 36 19.36 -4.82 -13.73
N ARG A 37 18.73 -4.93 -12.56
CA ARG A 37 18.17 -6.21 -12.09
C ARG A 37 16.81 -6.44 -12.75
N LEU A 38 16.76 -7.43 -13.64
CA LEU A 38 15.51 -7.84 -14.28
C LEU A 38 14.48 -8.33 -13.24
N THR A 39 13.23 -7.92 -13.41
CA THR A 39 12.11 -8.41 -12.59
C THR A 39 11.76 -9.85 -12.97
N PRO A 40 11.10 -10.62 -12.08
CA PRO A 40 10.66 -11.99 -12.37
C PRO A 40 9.81 -12.07 -13.64
N ALA A 41 8.97 -11.06 -13.90
CA ALA A 41 8.15 -10.98 -15.11
C ALA A 41 8.97 -11.01 -16.42
N HIS A 42 10.19 -10.47 -16.42
CA HIS A 42 11.08 -10.50 -17.60
C HIS A 42 12.01 -11.73 -17.58
N ARG A 43 12.52 -12.12 -16.40
CA ARG A 43 13.48 -13.23 -16.29
C ARG A 43 12.83 -14.59 -16.50
N ASN A 44 11.60 -14.77 -16.01
CA ASN A 44 10.88 -16.04 -16.00
C ASN A 44 9.69 -16.01 -16.97
N PHE A 45 9.76 -15.23 -18.05
CA PHE A 45 8.64 -15.03 -18.98
C PHE A 45 8.10 -16.36 -19.53
N ASP A 46 6.82 -16.62 -19.28
CA ASP A 46 6.13 -17.85 -19.69
C ASP A 46 4.82 -17.60 -20.45
N GLY A 47 4.38 -16.33 -20.54
CA GLY A 47 3.13 -15.95 -21.20
C GLY A 47 1.87 -16.22 -20.39
N ILE A 48 1.98 -16.74 -19.15
CA ILE A 48 0.85 -17.10 -18.29
C ILE A 48 1.01 -16.45 -16.90
N ASP A 49 1.97 -16.90 -16.10
CA ASP A 49 2.18 -16.41 -14.73
C ASP A 49 3.14 -15.20 -14.68
N TYR A 50 4.09 -15.14 -15.61
CA TYR A 50 5.09 -14.08 -15.69
C TYR A 50 4.98 -13.36 -17.03
N VAL A 51 4.27 -12.23 -17.01
CA VAL A 51 4.10 -11.36 -18.18
C VAL A 51 4.46 -9.91 -17.82
N PRO A 52 5.39 -9.26 -18.55
CA PRO A 52 5.67 -7.85 -18.38
C PRO A 52 4.44 -6.99 -18.61
N ALA A 53 3.97 -6.34 -17.55
CA ALA A 53 2.87 -5.39 -17.62
C ALA A 53 3.38 -3.97 -17.87
N ASN A 54 2.55 -3.16 -18.53
CA ASN A 54 2.80 -1.72 -18.63
C ASN A 54 2.79 -1.09 -17.23
N LYS A 55 3.83 -0.31 -16.90
CA LYS A 55 3.98 0.37 -15.60
C LYS A 55 2.78 1.23 -15.18
N TYR A 56 2.09 1.86 -16.13
CA TYR A 56 0.92 2.70 -15.84
C TYR A 56 -0.30 1.86 -15.47
N ILE A 57 -0.46 0.70 -16.11
CA ILE A 57 -1.52 -0.26 -15.79
C ILE A 57 -1.26 -0.88 -14.42
N LEU A 58 -0.01 -1.28 -14.17
CA LEU A 58 0.40 -1.82 -12.88
C LEU A 58 0.18 -0.81 -11.74
N TYR A 59 0.53 0.45 -11.98
CA TYR A 59 0.26 1.54 -11.04
C TYR A 59 -1.24 1.69 -10.76
N GLY A 60 -2.09 1.65 -11.79
CA GLY A 60 -3.55 1.70 -11.62
C GLY A 60 -4.09 0.54 -10.78
N HIS A 61 -3.62 -0.69 -11.01
CA HIS A 61 -4.00 -1.85 -10.19
C HIS A 61 -3.57 -1.66 -8.73
N HIS A 62 -2.36 -1.13 -8.53
CA HIS A 62 -1.83 -0.91 -7.20
C HIS A 62 -2.62 0.16 -6.43
N VAL A 63 -2.93 1.28 -7.09
CA VAL A 63 -3.77 2.34 -6.52
C VAL A 63 -5.17 1.81 -6.23
N GLY A 64 -5.76 1.03 -7.13
CA GLY A 64 -7.06 0.40 -6.94
C GLY A 64 -7.08 -0.53 -5.72
N ALA A 65 -6.02 -1.29 -5.48
CA ALA A 65 -5.90 -2.17 -4.31
C ALA A 65 -5.78 -1.41 -2.98
N ILE A 66 -5.26 -0.18 -2.99
CA ILE A 66 -5.12 0.69 -1.80
C ILE A 66 -6.38 1.55 -1.58
N ALA A 67 -7.07 1.92 -2.66
CA ALA A 67 -8.25 2.77 -2.68
C ALA A 67 -9.50 2.03 -2.14
N GLY A 68 -9.40 1.55 -0.90
CA GLY A 68 -10.52 1.01 -0.15
C GLY A 68 -11.02 1.96 0.92
N THR A 69 -11.66 1.42 1.96
CA THR A 69 -12.22 2.18 3.08
C THR A 69 -11.15 2.72 4.07
N VAL A 70 -9.91 2.19 4.01
CA VAL A 70 -8.80 2.54 4.92
C VAL A 70 -8.40 4.02 4.86
N PRO A 71 -8.22 4.65 3.68
CA PRO A 71 -7.92 6.09 3.56
C PRO A 71 -9.06 7.00 4.03
N ILE A 72 -10.28 6.47 4.20
CA ILE A 72 -11.46 7.23 4.65
C ILE A 72 -11.59 7.16 6.16
N ILE A 73 -11.52 5.97 6.75
CA ILE A 73 -11.75 5.77 8.20
C ILE A 73 -10.66 6.46 9.03
N GLY A 74 -9.39 6.34 8.65
CA GLY A 74 -8.28 6.89 9.44
C GLY A 74 -8.39 8.40 9.68
N PRO A 75 -8.48 9.22 8.62
CA PRO A 75 -8.71 10.65 8.76
C PRO A 75 -10.03 10.98 9.45
N THR A 76 -11.09 10.19 9.22
CA THR A 76 -12.39 10.41 9.87
C THR A 76 -12.32 10.23 11.38
N LEU A 77 -11.62 9.21 11.86
CA LEU A 77 -11.40 9.02 13.29
C LEU A 77 -10.51 10.13 13.88
N ALA A 78 -9.49 10.55 13.13
CA ALA A 78 -8.64 11.66 13.55
C ALA A 78 -9.37 13.00 13.56
N MET A 79 -10.39 13.20 12.71
CA MET A 79 -11.25 14.40 12.73
C MET A 79 -12.05 14.52 14.02
N ALA A 80 -12.30 13.42 14.75
CA ALA A 80 -12.93 13.49 16.07
C ALA A 80 -12.10 14.30 17.08
N TRP A 81 -10.79 14.45 16.82
CA TRP A 81 -9.85 15.24 17.62
C TRP A 81 -9.56 16.62 17.01
N GLY A 82 -10.32 17.01 15.98
CA GLY A 82 -10.15 18.23 15.22
C GLY A 82 -9.44 18.01 13.88
N TRP A 83 -9.36 19.10 13.10
CA TRP A 83 -8.82 19.05 11.74
C TRP A 83 -7.30 18.82 11.70
N LEU A 84 -6.54 19.36 12.68
CA LEU A 84 -5.08 19.22 12.72
C LEU A 84 -4.61 17.77 12.88
N PRO A 85 -5.13 16.95 13.83
CA PRO A 85 -4.78 15.53 13.93
C PRO A 85 -5.08 14.74 12.66
N ALA A 86 -6.19 15.03 11.96
CA ALA A 86 -6.50 14.40 10.68
C ALA A 86 -5.45 14.72 9.61
N LEU A 87 -4.96 15.95 9.55
CA LEU A 87 -3.90 16.33 8.61
C LEU A 87 -2.57 15.65 8.96
N PHE A 88 -2.19 15.61 10.24
CA PHE A 88 -0.99 14.90 10.66
C PHE A 88 -1.06 13.41 10.34
N TRP A 89 -2.23 12.79 10.56
CA TRP A 89 -2.47 11.39 10.19
C TRP A 89 -2.26 11.16 8.70
N ILE A 90 -2.83 12.02 7.84
CA ILE A 90 -2.68 11.89 6.38
C ILE A 90 -1.23 12.10 5.96
N LEU A 91 -0.56 13.16 6.43
CA LEU A 91 0.75 13.55 5.91
C LEU A 91 1.88 12.65 6.44
N ILE A 92 1.88 12.36 7.74
CA ILE A 92 2.98 11.64 8.39
C ILE A 92 2.78 10.14 8.28
N THR A 93 1.62 9.63 8.71
CA THR A 93 1.38 8.18 8.77
C THR A 93 1.39 7.55 7.39
N ASN A 94 0.81 8.21 6.38
CA ASN A 94 0.85 7.70 5.02
C ASN A 94 2.28 7.62 4.47
N ALA A 95 3.07 8.68 4.64
CA ALA A 95 4.43 8.72 4.11
C ALA A 95 5.33 7.68 4.79
N ILE A 96 5.29 7.60 6.12
CA ILE A 96 6.22 6.75 6.88
C ILE A 96 5.71 5.31 7.02
N LEU A 97 4.46 5.08 7.42
CA LEU A 97 3.98 3.71 7.60
C LEU A 97 3.47 3.13 6.29
N GLY A 98 2.67 3.88 5.53
CA GLY A 98 2.09 3.40 4.28
C GLY A 98 3.12 3.14 3.20
N ALA A 99 3.78 4.19 2.71
CA ALA A 99 4.68 4.09 1.56
C ALA A 99 5.88 3.17 1.83
N VAL A 100 6.42 3.17 3.05
CA VAL A 100 7.55 2.30 3.43
C VAL A 100 7.12 0.84 3.50
N HIS A 101 5.99 0.55 4.17
CA HIS A 101 5.45 -0.82 4.25
C HIS A 101 5.20 -1.38 2.86
N GLU A 102 4.56 -0.60 1.99
CA GLU A 102 4.17 -1.01 0.65
C GLU A 102 5.39 -1.22 -0.25
N TYR A 103 6.35 -0.29 -0.22
CA TYR A 103 7.59 -0.44 -0.97
C TYR A 103 8.42 -1.66 -0.52
N LEU A 104 8.56 -1.87 0.79
CA LEU A 104 9.31 -3.02 1.32
C LEU A 104 8.60 -4.34 1.02
N ALA A 105 7.28 -4.41 1.18
CA ALA A 105 6.49 -5.59 0.84
C ALA A 105 6.59 -5.92 -0.65
N LEU A 106 6.44 -4.93 -1.52
CA LEU A 106 6.56 -5.13 -2.97
C LEU A 106 7.97 -5.59 -3.36
N MET A 107 9.01 -4.96 -2.83
CA MET A 107 10.39 -5.35 -3.11
C MET A 107 10.75 -6.73 -2.54
N ALA A 108 10.16 -7.12 -1.40
CA ALA A 108 10.28 -8.49 -0.89
C ALA A 108 9.59 -9.48 -1.84
N SER A 109 8.35 -9.22 -2.27
CA SER A 109 7.63 -10.08 -3.20
C SER A 109 8.41 -10.27 -4.52
N VAL A 110 8.90 -9.19 -5.12
CA VAL A 110 9.70 -9.24 -6.36
C VAL A 110 10.96 -10.10 -6.21
N ARG A 111 11.63 -10.09 -5.05
CA ARG A 111 12.80 -10.93 -4.77
C ARG A 111 12.46 -12.41 -4.62
N TYR A 112 11.25 -12.71 -4.15
CA TYR A 112 10.71 -14.05 -4.04
C TYR A 112 9.82 -14.40 -5.23
N GLU A 113 10.20 -13.95 -6.43
CA GLU A 113 9.56 -14.33 -7.70
C GLU A 113 8.08 -13.89 -7.80
N GLY A 114 7.70 -12.77 -7.18
CA GLY A 114 6.32 -12.29 -7.19
C GLY A 114 5.38 -13.07 -6.28
N LYS A 115 5.90 -13.92 -5.38
CA LYS A 115 5.09 -14.69 -4.44
C LYS A 115 4.47 -13.81 -3.37
N THR A 116 3.38 -14.30 -2.79
CA THR A 116 2.66 -13.63 -1.70
C THR A 116 3.55 -13.44 -0.47
N ILE A 117 3.32 -12.38 0.29
CA ILE A 117 4.07 -12.12 1.54
C ILE A 117 3.95 -13.29 2.52
N ALA A 118 2.80 -13.98 2.57
CA ALA A 118 2.66 -15.19 3.36
C ALA A 118 3.65 -16.30 2.99
N THR A 119 3.93 -16.45 1.69
CA THR A 119 4.94 -17.41 1.21
C THR A 119 6.34 -16.96 1.59
N VAL A 120 6.63 -15.66 1.49
CA VAL A 120 7.90 -15.07 1.95
C VAL A 120 8.11 -15.33 3.45
N THR A 121 7.08 -15.12 4.28
CA THR A 121 7.11 -15.41 5.72
C THR A 121 7.43 -16.87 6.01
N GLY A 122 6.91 -17.80 5.20
CA GLY A 122 7.22 -19.23 5.33
C GLY A 122 8.69 -19.55 5.09
N ASN A 123 9.26 -18.92 4.06
CA ASN A 123 10.66 -19.12 3.67
C ASN A 123 11.66 -18.44 4.63
N VAL A 124 11.27 -17.31 5.23
CA VAL A 124 12.17 -16.50 6.09
C VAL A 124 12.05 -16.88 7.57
N ILE A 125 10.84 -17.15 8.07
CA ILE A 125 10.59 -17.36 9.50
C ILE A 125 10.33 -18.84 9.79
N SER A 126 9.18 -19.36 9.35
CA SER A 126 8.82 -20.78 9.47
C SER A 126 7.49 -21.08 8.78
N ASN A 127 7.25 -22.35 8.46
CA ASN A 127 5.95 -22.80 7.97
C ASN A 127 4.80 -22.51 8.95
N ARG A 128 5.05 -22.59 10.27
CA ARG A 128 4.04 -22.23 11.28
C ARG A 128 3.64 -20.76 11.18
N ALA A 129 4.62 -19.86 11.05
CA ALA A 129 4.37 -18.43 10.88
C ALA A 129 3.59 -18.15 9.59
N LYS A 130 3.90 -18.83 8.49
CA LYS A 130 3.13 -18.75 7.23
C LYS A 130 1.65 -19.09 7.44
N TYR A 131 1.35 -20.22 8.10
CA TYR A 131 -0.05 -20.62 8.30
C TYR A 131 -0.81 -19.66 9.23
N ILE A 132 -0.18 -19.19 10.31
CA ILE A 132 -0.78 -18.17 11.18
C ILE A 132 -1.07 -16.89 10.37
N PHE A 133 -0.13 -16.46 9.54
CA PHE A 133 -0.29 -15.27 8.72
C PHE A 133 -1.36 -15.45 7.63
N LEU A 134 -1.49 -16.63 7.03
CA LEU A 134 -2.57 -16.96 6.10
C LEU A 134 -3.94 -16.92 6.77
N TRP A 135 -4.08 -17.47 7.99
CA TRP A 135 -5.30 -17.36 8.78
C TRP A 135 -5.65 -15.90 9.08
N PHE A 136 -4.66 -15.11 9.48
CA PHE A 136 -4.86 -13.68 9.71
C PHE A 136 -5.36 -12.96 8.44
N ILE A 137 -4.72 -13.19 7.27
CA ILE A 137 -5.16 -12.61 6.00
C ILE A 137 -6.60 -13.04 5.67
N LEU A 138 -6.93 -14.31 5.85
CA LEU A 138 -8.28 -14.82 5.57
C LEU A 138 -9.34 -14.10 6.42
N PHE A 139 -9.14 -14.01 7.74
CA PHE A 139 -10.07 -13.32 8.62
C PHE A 139 -10.15 -11.81 8.32
N ALA A 140 -9.01 -11.18 7.99
CA ALA A 140 -8.97 -9.79 7.60
C ALA A 140 -9.76 -9.54 6.29
N LEU A 141 -9.63 -10.41 5.29
CA LEU A 141 -10.40 -10.33 4.05
C LEU A 141 -11.90 -10.48 4.29
N ILE A 142 -12.30 -11.45 5.12
CA ILE A 142 -13.72 -11.63 5.50
C ILE A 142 -14.26 -10.36 6.17
N LEU A 143 -13.50 -9.78 7.11
CA LEU A 143 -13.89 -8.55 7.81
C LEU A 143 -14.04 -7.38 6.84
N ILE A 144 -13.09 -7.21 5.92
CA ILE A 144 -13.11 -6.14 4.92
C ILE A 144 -14.32 -6.30 3.99
N ILE A 145 -14.58 -7.49 3.47
CA ILE A 145 -15.75 -7.76 2.62
C ILE A 145 -17.05 -7.46 3.38
N ALA A 146 -17.16 -7.90 4.64
CA ALA A 146 -18.33 -7.60 5.47
C ALA A 146 -18.52 -6.08 5.68
N ALA A 147 -17.43 -5.35 5.94
CA ALA A 147 -17.48 -3.89 6.10
C ALA A 147 -17.94 -3.19 4.82
N PHE A 148 -17.48 -3.62 3.64
CA PHE A 148 -17.95 -3.09 2.36
C PHE A 148 -19.43 -3.37 2.13
N ILE A 149 -19.90 -4.59 2.40
CA ILE A 149 -21.34 -4.92 2.25
C ILE A 149 -22.20 -4.01 3.12
N ILE A 150 -21.84 -3.83 4.40
CA ILE A 150 -22.58 -2.95 5.32
C ILE A 150 -22.57 -1.51 4.81
N PHE A 151 -21.42 -1.04 4.33
CA PHE A 151 -21.28 0.30 3.79
C PHE A 151 -22.17 0.50 2.55
N ASP A 152 -22.14 -0.41 1.58
CA ASP A 152 -22.92 -0.32 0.34
C ASP A 152 -24.43 -0.36 0.63
N VAL A 153 -24.86 -1.26 1.53
CA VAL A 153 -26.26 -1.33 2.00
C VAL A 153 -26.67 -0.02 2.66
N SER A 154 -25.82 0.57 3.51
CA SER A 154 -26.14 1.83 4.18
C SER A 154 -26.32 2.98 3.19
N ILE A 155 -25.51 3.04 2.12
CA ILE A 155 -25.63 4.06 1.08
C ILE A 155 -26.93 3.87 0.29
N PHE A 156 -27.25 2.64 -0.11
CA PHE A 156 -28.45 2.33 -0.88
C PHE A 156 -29.73 2.63 -0.09
N MET A 157 -29.74 2.38 1.23
CA MET A 157 -30.87 2.74 2.09
C MET A 157 -31.01 4.26 2.31
N LEU A 158 -29.91 5.00 2.35
CA LEU A 158 -29.91 6.45 2.51
C LEU A 158 -30.31 7.20 1.23
N ARG A 159 -30.12 6.59 0.06
CA ARG A 159 -30.53 7.12 -1.25
C ARG A 159 -31.03 5.96 -2.15
N PRO A 160 -32.32 5.61 -2.08
CA PRO A 160 -32.90 4.57 -2.94
C PRO A 160 -32.82 4.92 -4.42
#